data_AF-A0A0Q6YKW2-F1
#
_entry.id   AF-A0A0Q6YKW2-F1
#
_cell.length_a   1.000
_cell.length_b   1.000
_cell.length_c   1.000
_cell.angle_alpha   90.00
_cell.angle_beta   90.00
_cell.angle_gamma   90.00
#
_symmetry.space_group_name_H-M   'P 1'
#
loop_
_entity.id
_entity.type
_entity.pdbx_description
1 polymer ?
#
loop_
_entity_poly.entity_id
_entity_poly.type
_entity_poly.pdbx_seq_one_letter_code
_entity_poly.pdbx_strand_id
1 'polypeptide(L)' 'MAEPPPPLAVHVDLGPAREDWCRACKAYTRATGDILMLTAGGVSVVGTWTACEICDDQEDDRA' A
#
# COMPACT_ATOMS: atom_id res chain seq x y z
N MET A 1 -14.56 35.99 -12.69
CA MET A 1 -13.76 35.18 -11.76
C MET A 1 -14.13 33.74 -12.03
N ALA A 2 -13.17 32.85 -12.33
CA ALA A 2 -13.46 31.45 -12.58
C ALA A 2 -13.74 30.74 -11.25
N GLU A 3 -14.76 29.88 -11.22
CA GLU A 3 -15.06 29.04 -10.06
C GLU A 3 -13.94 27.99 -9.88
N PRO A 4 -13.45 27.72 -8.65
CA PRO A 4 -12.47 26.68 -8.44
C PRO A 4 -13.02 25.31 -8.87
N PRO A 5 -12.19 24.42 -9.42
CA PRO A 5 -12.65 23.09 -9.80
C PRO A 5 -13.18 22.33 -8.58
N PRO A 6 -14.18 21.45 -8.77
CA PRO A 6 -14.69 20.63 -7.67
C PRO A 6 -13.57 19.77 -7.07
N PRO A 7 -13.62 19.49 -5.76
CA PRO A 7 -12.61 18.65 -5.11
C PRO A 7 -12.59 17.24 -5.74
N LEU A 8 -11.39 16.76 -6.04
CA LEU A 8 -11.21 15.41 -6.59
C LEU A 8 -11.42 14.38 -5.46
N ALA A 9 -12.52 13.63 -5.51
CA ALA A 9 -12.70 12.48 -4.65
C ALA A 9 -11.83 11.32 -5.15
N VAL A 10 -10.94 10.83 -4.29
CA VAL A 10 -10.07 9.68 -4.57
C VAL A 10 -10.27 8.65 -3.47
N HIS A 11 -10.49 7.40 -3.86
CA HIS A 11 -10.53 6.29 -2.92
C HIS A 11 -9.25 5.49 -3.06
N VAL A 12 -8.57 5.28 -1.94
CA VAL A 12 -7.35 4.47 -1.87
C VAL A 12 -7.66 3.24 -1.04
N ASP A 13 -7.38 2.08 -1.60
CA ASP A 13 -7.61 0.79 -0.97
C ASP A 13 -6.35 -0.08 -1.08
N LEU A 14 -6.14 -0.92 -0.07
CA LEU A 14 -5.10 -1.94 -0.13
C LEU A 14 -5.66 -3.13 -0.89
N GLY A 15 -5.09 -3.40 -2.06
CA GLY A 15 -5.38 -4.60 -2.81
C GLY A 15 -5.07 -5.86 -2.01
N PRO A 16 -5.57 -7.03 -2.47
CA PRO A 16 -5.42 -8.29 -1.76
C PRO A 16 -3.96 -8.60 -1.48
N ALA A 17 -3.68 -8.91 -0.23
CA ALA A 17 -2.36 -9.34 0.21
C ALA A 17 -1.99 -10.68 -0.43
N ARG A 18 -0.75 -10.79 -0.88
CA ARG A 18 -0.09 -12.03 -1.30
C ARG A 18 1.19 -12.25 -0.49
N GLU A 19 1.54 -13.52 -0.33
CA GLU A 19 2.79 -13.91 0.33
C GLU A 19 3.98 -13.77 -0.63
N ASP A 20 5.15 -13.47 -0.08
CA ASP A 20 6.41 -13.36 -0.81
C ASP A 20 7.62 -13.63 0.12
N TRP A 21 8.81 -13.76 -0.45
CA TRP A 21 10.07 -13.87 0.27
C TRP A 21 10.54 -12.51 0.78
N CYS A 22 10.86 -12.42 2.08
CA CYS A 22 11.50 -11.24 2.65
C CYS A 22 12.94 -11.10 2.11
N ARG A 23 13.28 -9.90 1.61
CA ARG A 23 14.62 -9.63 1.08
C ARG A 23 15.68 -9.50 2.18
N ALA A 24 15.29 -9.24 3.43
CA ALA A 24 16.18 -9.14 4.59
C ALA A 24 16.40 -10.52 5.26
N CYS A 25 15.41 -11.03 6.00
CA CYS A 25 15.53 -12.27 6.78
C CYS A 25 15.43 -13.56 5.95
N LYS A 26 15.06 -13.47 4.66
CA LYS A 26 14.90 -14.61 3.75
C LYS A 26 13.83 -15.61 4.18
N ALA A 27 12.86 -15.22 5.00
CA ALA A 27 11.68 -16.03 5.30
C ALA A 27 10.54 -15.77 4.30
N TYR A 28 9.73 -16.80 4.01
CA TYR A 28 8.52 -16.68 3.18
C TYR A 28 7.33 -16.21 4.02
N THR A 29 7.47 -15.01 4.56
CA THR A 29 6.53 -14.39 5.52
C THR A 29 6.26 -12.93 5.20
N ARG A 30 6.71 -12.45 4.04
CA ARG A 30 6.46 -11.08 3.60
C ARG A 30 5.05 -11.02 3.01
N ALA A 31 4.19 -10.21 3.59
CA ALA A 31 2.94 -9.79 2.96
C ALA A 31 3.24 -8.65 1.98
N THR A 32 2.72 -8.73 0.76
CA THR A 32 2.78 -7.65 -0.21
C THR A 32 1.47 -7.51 -0.96
N GLY A 33 1.08 -6.29 -1.31
CA GLY A 33 -0.11 -6.02 -2.10
C GLY A 33 0.04 -4.72 -2.86
N ASP A 34 -0.86 -4.50 -3.82
CA ASP A 34 -0.90 -3.26 -4.58
C ASP A 34 -1.71 -2.21 -3.83
N ILE A 35 -1.35 -0.94 -4.00
CA ILE A 35 -2.15 0.19 -3.56
C ILE A 35 -3.01 0.60 -4.75
N LEU A 36 -4.32 0.44 -4.59
CA LEU A 36 -5.31 0.69 -5.64
C LEU A 36 -5.91 2.07 -5.43
N MET A 37 -5.94 2.87 -6.49
CA MET A 37 -6.58 4.18 -6.51
C MET A 37 -7.76 4.16 -7.46
N LEU A 38 -8.95 4.46 -6.95
CA LEU A 38 -10.16 4.66 -7.74
C LEU A 38 -10.38 6.15 -7.97
N THR A 39 -10.55 6.50 -9.25
CA THR A 39 -10.89 7.84 -9.73
C THR A 39 -12.08 7.76 -10.71
N ALA A 40 -12.57 8.91 -11.17
CA ALA A 40 -13.58 8.96 -12.24
C ALA A 40 -13.11 8.29 -13.55
N GLY A 41 -11.80 8.17 -13.77
CA GLY A 41 -11.21 7.45 -14.92
C GLY A 41 -11.09 5.94 -14.73
N GLY A 42 -11.45 5.40 -13.56
CA GLY A 42 -11.33 3.98 -13.21
C GLY A 42 -10.29 3.71 -12.13
N VAL A 43 -9.91 2.43 -12.01
CA VAL A 43 -8.96 1.93 -11.01
C VAL A 43 -7.55 1.90 -11.62
N SER A 44 -6.55 2.35 -10.85
CA SER A 44 -5.13 2.29 -11.21
C SER A 44 -4.29 1.81 -10.04
N VAL A 45 -3.19 1.12 -10.32
CA VAL A 45 -2.17 0.76 -9.33
C VAL A 45 -1.23 1.95 -9.16
N VAL A 46 -1.13 2.49 -7.95
CA VAL A 46 -0.29 3.66 -7.65
C VAL A 46 0.94 3.34 -6.82
N GLY A 47 1.05 2.11 -6.33
CA GLY A 47 2.18 1.63 -5.58
C GLY A 47 2.03 0.19 -5.14
N THR A 48 3.03 -0.29 -4.41
CA THR A 48 3.02 -1.61 -3.80
C THR A 48 3.45 -1.44 -2.35
N TRP A 49 2.71 -2.05 -1.43
CA TRP A 49 3.06 -2.11 -0.03
C TRP A 49 3.68 -3.46 0.29
N THR A 50 4.53 -3.49 1.31
CA THR A 50 5.16 -4.72 1.83
C THR A 50 5.32 -4.62 3.33
N ALA A 51 5.03 -5.69 4.06
CA ALA A 51 5.32 -5.84 5.48
C ALA A 51 5.87 -7.26 5.73
N CYS A 52 6.78 -7.44 6.68
CA CYS A 52 7.31 -8.75 7.02
C CYS A 52 7.22 -8.95 8.53
N GLU A 53 6.44 -9.93 8.97
CA GLU A 53 6.15 -10.18 10.39
C GLU A 53 7.38 -10.41 11.28
N ILE A 54 8.53 -10.76 10.69
CA ILE A 54 9.78 -11.00 11.45
C ILE A 54 10.62 -9.73 11.57
N CYS A 55 10.62 -8.90 10.53
CA CYS A 55 11.47 -7.70 10.48
C CYS A 55 10.76 -6.44 10.99
N ASP A 56 9.44 -6.37 10.75
CA ASP A 56 8.58 -5.22 11.10
C ASP A 56 8.33 -5.16 12.62
N ASP A 57 8.30 -6.31 13.29
CA ASP A 57 8.16 -6.47 14.75
C ASP A 57 9.29 -5.78 15.55
N GLN A 58 10.37 -5.34 14.89
CA GLN A 58 11.51 -4.67 15.53
C GLN A 58 11.41 -3.14 15.55
N GLU A 59 10.42 -2.52 14.90
CA GLU A 59 10.29 -1.05 14.82
C GLU A 59 9.43 -0.42 15.95
N ASP A 60 8.62 -1.19 16.69
CA ASP A 60 7.69 -0.65 17.71
C ASP A 60 8.34 -0.39 19.10
N ASP A 61 9.50 -0.98 19.40
CA ASP A 61 10.17 -0.88 20.72
C ASP A 61 11.00 0.42 20.93
N ARG A 62 10.86 1.42 20.05
CA ARG A 62 11.61 2.69 20.14
C ARG A 62 10.70 3.92 20.03
N ALA A 63 9.72 4.03 20.93
CA ALA A 63 8.95 5.25 21.18
C ALA A 63 9.12 5.74 22.63
#